data_AF-A0A0L0G0F6-F1
#
_entry.id   AF-A0A0L0G0F6-F1
#
_cell.length_a   1.000
_cell.length_b   1.000
_cell.length_c   1.000
_cell.angle_alpha   90.00
_cell.angle_beta   90.00
_cell.angle_gamma   90.00
#
_symmetry.space_group_name_H-M   'P 1'
#
loop_
_entity.id
_entity.type
_entity.pdbx_description
1 polymer ?
#
loop_
_entity_poly.entity_id
_entity_poly.type
_entity_poly.pdbx_seq_one_letter_code
_entity_poly.pdbx_strand_id
1 'polypeptide(L)'
;MLTVHRARQAVRVSQSARVIACTAARSYASPSFKYQELFTSENPVDIPWMKLTDKYVSTEKIGDREFLKVEPEALQLLSATAMNHIAHLLRPAHLQQLSNILKDDEASQNDKFVALELLKNASIAAGEYVCC
;
A
#
# COMPACT_ATOMS: atom_id res chain seq x y z
N MET A 1 -54.80 22.27 -62.03
CA MET A 1 -53.80 23.31 -62.35
C MET A 1 -52.43 22.64 -62.37
N LEU A 2 -51.77 22.67 -63.54
CA LEU A 2 -50.39 22.25 -63.89
C LEU A 2 -49.97 20.79 -63.63
N THR A 3 -49.94 19.91 -64.64
CA THR A 3 -48.93 19.71 -65.71
C THR A 3 -47.58 19.14 -65.25
N VAL A 4 -47.46 17.84 -65.50
CA VAL A 4 -46.33 17.09 -66.06
C VAL A 4 -45.21 17.96 -66.68
N HIS A 5 -43.96 17.74 -66.25
CA HIS A 5 -42.79 17.73 -67.15
C HIS A 5 -41.65 16.91 -66.54
N ARG A 6 -41.35 15.74 -67.16
CA ARG A 6 -40.13 15.45 -67.95
C ARG A 6 -38.86 15.43 -67.09
N ALA A 7 -37.89 14.53 -67.22
CA ALA A 7 -37.63 13.32 -68.00
C ALA A 7 -36.21 12.89 -67.53
N ARG A 8 -35.94 11.60 -67.29
CA ARG A 8 -34.99 10.77 -68.08
C ARG A 8 -33.75 11.55 -68.54
N GLN A 9 -32.50 11.15 -68.29
CA GLN A 9 -31.92 9.81 -68.37
C GLN A 9 -30.40 9.92 -68.09
N ALA A 10 -29.78 8.92 -67.48
CA ALA A 10 -28.39 8.52 -67.77
C ALA A 10 -28.15 7.15 -67.14
N VAL A 11 -28.29 6.07 -67.92
CA VAL A 11 -27.18 5.30 -68.53
C VAL A 11 -26.37 4.53 -67.47
N ARG A 12 -26.50 3.21 -67.53
CA ARG A 12 -25.85 2.20 -66.68
C ARG A 12 -24.33 2.22 -66.86
N VAL A 13 -23.59 2.06 -65.76
CA VAL A 13 -22.26 1.45 -65.79
C VAL A 13 -22.24 0.31 -64.77
N SER A 14 -22.08 -0.89 -65.31
CA SER A 14 -21.80 -2.12 -64.57
C SER A 14 -20.39 -2.03 -63.99
N GLN A 15 -20.21 -2.24 -62.69
CA GLN A 15 -18.96 -2.73 -62.13
C GLN A 15 -19.24 -3.47 -60.82
N SER A 16 -19.03 -4.79 -60.88
CA SER A 16 -19.05 -5.72 -59.77
C SER A 16 -18.01 -5.33 -58.72
N ALA A 17 -18.45 -4.77 -57.60
CA ALA A 17 -17.66 -4.72 -56.38
C ALA A 17 -18.18 -5.82 -55.45
N ARG A 18 -17.39 -6.89 -55.32
CA ARG A 18 -17.61 -7.91 -54.28
C ARG A 18 -17.59 -7.20 -52.93
N VAL A 19 -18.76 -7.10 -52.29
CA VAL A 19 -18.87 -6.64 -50.91
C VAL A 19 -18.18 -7.70 -50.06
N ILE A 20 -16.99 -7.37 -49.54
CA ILE A 20 -16.36 -8.15 -48.49
C ILE A 20 -17.33 -8.07 -47.31
N ALA A 21 -17.95 -9.21 -46.99
CA ALA A 21 -18.84 -9.32 -45.85
C ALA A 21 -18.06 -8.89 -44.60
N CYS A 22 -18.44 -7.75 -44.03
CA CYS A 22 -17.96 -7.29 -42.73
C CYS A 22 -18.44 -8.33 -41.71
N THR A 23 -17.55 -9.23 -41.30
CA THR A 23 -17.80 -10.17 -40.21
C THR A 23 -18.16 -9.37 -38.96
N ALA A 24 -19.37 -9.59 -38.47
CA ALA A 24 -19.95 -8.89 -37.33
C ALA A 24 -18.98 -8.84 -36.14
N ALA A 25 -18.67 -7.63 -35.68
CA ALA A 25 -17.89 -7.42 -34.46
C ALA A 25 -18.61 -8.07 -33.28
N ARG A 26 -17.93 -9.00 -32.61
CA ARG A 26 -18.45 -9.68 -31.43
C ARG A 26 -18.53 -8.65 -30.29
N SER A 27 -19.73 -8.28 -29.87
CA SER A 27 -19.91 -7.40 -28.72
C SER A 27 -19.53 -8.16 -27.45
N TYR A 28 -18.35 -7.88 -26.91
CA TYR A 28 -18.02 -8.32 -25.56
C TYR A 28 -18.77 -7.41 -24.59
N ALA A 29 -19.88 -7.91 -24.03
CA ALA A 29 -20.52 -7.27 -22.91
C ALA A 29 -19.53 -7.33 -21.73
N SER A 30 -18.94 -6.19 -21.37
CA SER A 30 -18.02 -6.14 -20.25
C SER A 30 -18.76 -6.50 -18.95
N PRO A 31 -18.16 -7.32 -18.07
CA PRO A 31 -18.76 -7.62 -16.78
C PRO A 31 -18.99 -6.35 -15.97
N SER A 32 -19.96 -6.40 -15.05
CA SER A 32 -20.21 -5.29 -14.11
C SER A 32 -18.95 -4.97 -13.31
N PHE A 33 -18.61 -3.70 -13.20
CA PHE A 33 -17.48 -3.24 -12.40
C PHE A 33 -17.62 -3.71 -10.95
N LYS A 34 -16.61 -4.41 -10.45
CA LYS A 34 -16.45 -4.76 -9.04
C LYS A 34 -15.16 -4.13 -8.55
N TYR A 35 -15.29 -3.22 -7.60
CA TYR A 35 -14.14 -2.66 -6.92
C TYR A 35 -13.52 -3.71 -6.00
N GLN A 36 -12.21 -3.86 -6.08
CA GLN A 36 -11.40 -4.69 -5.18
C GLN A 36 -10.20 -3.84 -4.74
N GLU A 37 -9.96 -3.78 -3.44
CA GLU A 37 -8.78 -3.10 -2.90
C GLU A 37 -7.50 -3.85 -3.27
N LEU A 38 -6.43 -3.08 -3.53
CA LEU A 38 -5.11 -3.63 -3.87
C LEU A 38 -4.48 -4.38 -2.69
N PHE A 39 -4.70 -3.88 -1.48
CA PHE A 39 -4.20 -4.48 -0.25
C PHE A 39 -5.38 -4.78 0.66
N THR A 40 -5.56 -6.05 1.01
CA THR A 40 -6.51 -6.47 2.04
C THR A 40 -5.69 -6.80 3.28
N SER A 41 -5.84 -6.03 4.34
CA SER A 41 -5.14 -6.28 5.61
C SER A 41 -5.77 -7.49 6.31
N GLU A 42 -5.35 -8.70 5.96
CA GLU A 42 -5.88 -9.93 6.57
C GLU A 42 -5.07 -10.37 7.81
N ASN A 43 -3.86 -9.85 7.99
CA ASN A 43 -2.98 -10.27 9.07
C ASN A 43 -3.31 -9.51 10.37
N PRO A 44 -3.57 -10.22 11.49
CA PRO A 44 -3.72 -9.59 12.79
C PRO A 44 -2.40 -8.91 13.18
N VAL A 45 -2.50 -7.65 13.60
CA VAL A 45 -1.34 -6.88 14.07
C VAL A 45 -1.06 -7.25 15.53
N ASP A 46 -0.21 -8.25 15.75
CA ASP A 46 0.29 -8.60 17.08
C ASP A 46 1.54 -7.78 17.41
N ILE A 47 1.34 -6.50 17.73
CA ILE A 47 2.40 -5.58 18.14
C ILE A 47 2.00 -4.96 19.48
N PRO A 48 2.84 -5.07 20.52
CA PRO A 48 2.57 -4.41 21.79
C PRO A 48 2.74 -2.89 21.64
N TRP A 49 1.77 -2.14 22.16
CA TRP A 49 1.75 -0.68 22.14
C TRP A 49 1.98 -0.10 23.53
N MET A 50 2.72 1.00 23.60
CA MET A 50 2.88 1.81 24.81
C MET A 50 2.08 3.10 24.64
N LYS A 51 1.23 3.44 25.61
CA LYS A 51 0.51 4.72 25.61
C LYS A 51 1.48 5.85 25.97
N LEU A 52 1.63 6.83 25.07
CA LEU A 52 2.47 8.02 25.31
C LEU A 52 1.72 9.11 26.09
N THR A 53 0.50 9.45 25.65
CA THR A 53 -0.31 10.53 26.24
C THR A 53 -1.77 10.41 25.79
N ASP A 54 -2.68 11.10 26.47
CA ASP A 54 -4.09 11.29 26.10
C ASP A 54 -4.50 12.78 25.96
N LYS A 55 -3.57 13.71 26.15
CA LYS A 55 -3.89 15.15 26.25
C LYS A 55 -4.30 15.81 24.93
N TYR A 56 -3.84 15.30 23.80
CA TYR A 56 -3.94 15.95 22.49
C TYR A 56 -5.01 15.33 21.58
N VAL A 57 -5.87 14.49 22.15
CA VAL A 57 -6.94 13.82 21.43
C VAL A 57 -8.27 14.12 22.10
N SER A 58 -9.26 14.52 21.32
CA SER A 58 -10.63 14.71 21.78
C SER A 58 -11.59 14.18 20.72
N THR A 59 -12.82 13.93 21.14
CA THR A 59 -13.86 13.44 20.25
C THR A 59 -14.91 14.51 20.08
N GLU A 60 -15.24 14.84 18.83
CA GLU A 60 -16.20 15.86 18.47
C GLU A 60 -17.28 15.25 17.56
N LYS A 61 -18.54 15.64 17.78
CA LYS A 61 -19.66 15.18 16.96
C LYS A 61 -20.05 16.28 15.97
N ILE A 62 -20.00 15.96 14.68
CA ILE A 62 -20.39 16.88 13.60
C ILE A 62 -21.51 16.20 12.81
N GLY A 63 -22.74 16.69 13.02
CA GLY A 63 -23.96 16.06 12.50
C GLY A 63 -24.19 14.68 13.14
N ASP A 64 -24.36 13.66 12.31
CA ASP A 64 -24.59 12.28 12.75
C ASP A 64 -23.30 11.45 12.86
N ARG A 65 -22.12 12.07 12.68
CA ARG A 65 -20.83 11.38 12.66
C ARG A 65 -19.92 11.85 13.79
N GLU A 66 -19.18 10.90 14.35
CA GLU A 66 -18.16 11.11 15.38
C GLU A 66 -16.78 11.27 14.72
N PHE A 67 -16.04 12.28 15.15
CA PHE A 67 -14.71 12.60 14.63
C PHE A 67 -13.70 12.63 15.78
N LEU A 68 -12.52 12.07 15.54
CA LEU A 68 -11.38 12.21 16.44
C LEU A 68 -10.59 13.45 16.03
N LYS A 69 -10.59 14.46 16.90
CA LYS A 69 -9.72 15.63 16.76
C LYS A 69 -8.36 15.30 17.36
N VAL A 70 -7.31 15.53 16.59
CA VAL A 70 -5.92 15.32 16.97
C VAL A 70 -5.17 16.63 16.82
N GLU A 71 -4.62 17.15 17.92
CA GLU A 71 -3.83 18.38 17.88
C GLU A 71 -2.44 18.13 17.26
N PRO A 72 -1.83 19.11 16.55
CA PRO A 72 -0.53 18.95 15.90
C PRO A 72 0.60 18.51 16.85
N GLU A 73 0.54 18.93 18.11
CA GLU A 73 1.49 18.57 19.16
C GLU A 73 1.53 17.05 19.43
N ALA A 74 0.41 16.35 19.20
CA ALA A 74 0.36 14.89 19.28
C ALA A 74 1.33 14.24 18.28
N LEU A 75 1.34 14.76 17.05
CA LEU A 75 2.16 14.24 15.95
C LEU A 75 3.63 14.56 16.17
N GLN A 76 3.94 15.74 16.70
CA GLN A 76 5.29 16.13 17.06
C GLN A 76 5.86 15.23 18.17
N LEU A 77 5.11 15.04 19.26
CA LEU A 77 5.50 14.16 20.36
C LEU A 77 5.69 12.72 19.88
N LEU A 78 4.72 12.18 19.14
CA LEU A 78 4.79 10.82 18.60
C LEU A 78 6.03 10.64 17.72
N SER A 79 6.28 11.58 16.82
CA SER A 79 7.43 11.50 15.91
C SER A 79 8.75 11.60 16.65
N ALA A 80 8.88 12.55 17.60
CA ALA A 80 10.09 12.70 18.39
C ALA A 80 10.39 11.44 19.21
N THR A 81 9.39 10.88 19.89
CA THR A 81 9.55 9.63 20.65
C THR A 81 9.86 8.45 19.75
N ALA A 82 9.16 8.31 18.61
CA ALA A 82 9.39 7.21 17.68
C ALA A 82 10.80 7.26 17.07
N MET A 83 11.29 8.44 16.70
CA MET A 83 12.64 8.62 16.16
C MET A 83 13.71 8.34 17.20
N ASN A 84 13.50 8.70 18.46
CA ASN A 84 14.39 8.29 19.54
C ASN A 84 14.38 6.76 19.72
N HIS A 85 13.21 6.14 19.83
CA HIS A 85 13.12 4.69 20.04
C HIS A 85 13.72 3.87 18.89
N ILE A 86 13.49 4.25 17.63
CA ILE A 86 14.05 3.51 16.48
C ILE A 86 15.57 3.65 16.36
N ALA A 87 16.14 4.75 16.87
CA ALA A 87 17.58 4.98 16.85
C ALA A 87 18.34 4.18 17.93
N HIS A 88 17.67 3.87 19.05
CA HIS A 88 18.30 3.27 20.23
C HIS A 88 17.84 1.84 20.53
N LEU A 89 16.65 1.45 20.07
CA LEU A 89 16.00 0.19 20.44
C LEU A 89 15.67 -0.65 19.21
N LEU A 90 15.79 -1.97 19.39
CA LEU A 90 15.47 -2.97 18.36
C LEU A 90 14.29 -3.83 18.81
N ARG A 91 13.54 -4.38 17.84
CA ARG A 91 12.43 -5.30 18.14
C ARG A 91 12.97 -6.59 18.76
N PRO A 92 12.28 -7.19 19.75
CA PRO A 92 12.71 -8.44 20.38
C PRO A 92 12.92 -9.58 19.38
N ALA A 93 12.08 -9.67 18.34
CA ALA A 93 12.22 -10.68 17.30
C ALA A 93 13.56 -10.61 16.57
N HIS A 94 14.08 -9.40 16.31
CA HIS A 94 15.38 -9.23 15.67
C HIS A 94 16.54 -9.59 16.61
N LEU A 95 16.47 -9.18 17.89
CA LEU A 95 17.46 -9.57 18.89
C LEU A 95 17.50 -11.08 19.12
N GLN A 96 16.34 -11.74 19.05
CA GLN A 96 16.24 -13.20 19.11
C GLN A 96 16.94 -13.87 17.92
N GLN A 97 16.86 -13.30 16.71
CA GLN A 97 17.59 -13.80 15.54
C GLN A 97 19.09 -13.80 15.79
N LEU A 98 19.65 -12.71 16.31
CA LEU A 98 21.07 -12.64 16.66
C LEU A 98 21.44 -13.63 17.78
N SER A 99 20.59 -13.76 18.79
CA SER A 99 20.79 -14.73 19.87
C SER A 99 20.80 -16.18 19.37
N ASN A 100 19.98 -16.50 18.37
CA ASN A 100 19.92 -17.83 17.78
C ASN A 100 21.24 -18.18 17.06
N ILE A 101 21.88 -17.23 16.37
CA ILE A 101 23.18 -17.45 15.71
C ILE A 101 24.24 -17.91 16.72
N LEU A 102 24.23 -17.37 17.93
CA LEU A 102 25.19 -17.76 18.99
C LEU A 102 24.99 -19.20 19.47
N LYS A 103 23.78 -19.75 19.34
CA LYS A 103 23.40 -21.09 19.80
C LYS A 103 23.42 -22.13 18.67
N ASP A 104 23.62 -21.69 17.43
CA ASP A 104 23.63 -22.56 16.26
C ASP A 104 24.99 -23.23 16.10
N ASP A 105 25.01 -24.56 16.03
CA ASP A 105 26.24 -25.33 15.85
C ASP A 105 26.76 -25.26 14.41
N GLU A 106 25.89 -24.96 13.44
CA GLU A 106 26.26 -24.80 12.02
C GLU A 106 26.80 -23.39 11.70
N ALA A 107 26.64 -22.43 12.63
CA ALA A 107 27.11 -21.06 12.44
C ALA A 107 28.64 -20.97 12.52
N SER A 108 29.24 -20.22 11.58
CA SER A 108 30.70 -20.03 11.56
C SER A 108 31.17 -19.21 12.76
N GLN A 109 32.47 -19.29 13.05
CA GLN A 109 33.07 -18.44 14.10
C GLN A 109 32.89 -16.94 13.81
N ASN A 110 32.90 -16.56 12.53
CA ASN A 110 32.69 -15.18 12.13
C ASN A 110 31.23 -14.74 12.37
N ASP A 111 30.25 -15.58 12.08
CA ASP A 111 28.84 -15.27 12.33
C ASP A 111 28.59 -15.06 13.82
N LYS A 112 29.16 -15.94 14.66
CA LYS A 112 29.07 -15.83 16.11
C LYS A 112 29.76 -14.57 16.64
N PHE A 113 30.93 -14.23 16.10
CA PHE A 113 31.65 -13.02 16.46
C PHE A 113 30.84 -11.76 16.10
N VAL A 114 30.37 -11.65 14.86
CA VAL A 114 29.58 -10.50 14.39
C VAL A 114 28.28 -10.37 15.19
N ALA A 115 27.55 -11.46 15.40
CA ALA A 115 26.31 -11.44 16.18
C ALA A 115 26.56 -10.96 17.63
N LEU A 116 27.65 -11.38 18.26
CA LEU A 116 28.02 -10.94 19.60
C LEU A 116 28.32 -9.43 19.63
N GLU A 117 29.08 -8.91 18.68
CA GLU A 117 29.42 -7.49 18.61
C GLU A 117 28.17 -6.62 18.33
N LEU A 118 27.27 -7.09 17.46
CA LEU A 118 25.98 -6.42 17.22
C LEU A 118 25.11 -6.39 18.49
N LEU A 119 25.06 -7.47 19.26
CA LEU A 119 24.31 -7.52 20.52
C LEU A 119 24.92 -6.60 21.60
N LYS A 120 26.25 -6.51 21.68
CA LYS A 120 26.93 -5.55 22.56
C LYS A 120 26.62 -4.11 22.15
N ASN A 121 26.67 -3.82 20.86
CA ASN A 121 26.31 -2.50 20.33
C ASN A 121 24.86 -2.15 20.68
N ALA A 122 23.92 -3.07 20.43
CA ALA A 122 22.50 -2.87 20.77
C ALA A 122 22.31 -2.60 22.28
N SER A 123 23.08 -3.26 23.15
CA SER A 123 23.05 -3.00 24.60
C SER A 123 23.58 -1.61 24.98
N ILE A 124 24.61 -1.11 24.30
CA ILE A 124 25.15 0.24 24.53
C ILE A 124 24.17 1.29 23.97
N ALA A 125 23.59 1.03 22.80
CA ALA A 125 22.67 1.93 22.13
C ALA A 125 21.41 2.21 22.97
N ALA A 126 20.93 1.19 23.69
CA ALA A 126 19.82 1.33 24.63
C ALA A 126 20.09 2.34 25.77
N GLY A 127 21.35 2.71 26.00
CA GLY A 127 21.78 3.74 26.96
C GLY A 127 21.91 5.15 26.37
N GLU A 128 21.17 5.49 25.31
CA GLU A 128 21.16 6.79 24.61
C GLU A 128 22.32 7.04 23.62
N TYR A 129 22.99 5.99 23.16
CA TYR A 129 23.90 6.06 22.00
C TYR A 129 23.18 5.59 20.73
N VAL A 130 23.41 6.24 19.59
CA VAL A 130 22.78 5.82 18.34
C VAL A 130 23.29 4.43 17.96
N CYS A 131 22.39 3.53 17.57
CA CYS A 131 22.72 2.12 17.28
C CYS A 131 23.56 1.94 16.02
N CYS A 132 23.50 2.87 15.07
CA CYS A 132 24.22 2.84 13.79
C CYS A 132 25.27 3.94 13.69
#